data_AF-A0A7Y9U6F0-F1
#
_entry.id   AF-A0A7Y9U6F0-F1
#
_cell.length_a   1.000
_cell.length_b   1.000
_cell.length_c   1.000
_cell.angle_alpha   90.00
_cell.angle_beta   90.00
_cell.angle_gamma   90.00
#
_symmetry.space_group_name_H-M   'P 1'
#
loop_
_entity.id
_entity.type
_entity.pdbx_description
1 polymer ?
#
loop_
_entity_poly.entity_id
_entity_poly.type
_entity_poly.pdbx_seq_one_letter_code
_entity_poly.pdbx_strand_id
1 'polypeptide(L)'
;MSQIIDLREDQARQFIDAETVFLELLRIRREAAEVRGSMLWREIKGTEYLIRTSARGGQTSLGSKSAQTATIFDSFMARKGMCERRLADLNAAAQVQQRLNKALRVGRVPDLVVRVLNAIDDLGLATHFTTVGTHALYAYESAAGARFMPEAMATQDIDLLFDTRKRIGFVTQMRRLDTSFIGALRKADPTFRVKSDQLQTAINASGFEVDVIRRVAREGDPHPLRLSDHEDDLWAVQIDTGNKILSAQRFSQVVVSVTGRMAVMHTMHPLAFIQIKRQIATRANRDPRKRHKDALQADLVEQLLHSHLPQHLPVAR
;
A
#
# COMPACT_ATOMS: atom_id res chain seq x y z
N MET A 1 -32.23 -6.90 9.92
CA MET A 1 -31.69 -7.42 8.65
C MET A 1 -30.17 -7.35 8.72
N SER A 2 -29.44 -8.39 8.30
CA SER A 2 -27.97 -8.37 8.36
C SER A 2 -27.44 -7.25 7.46
N GLN A 3 -26.62 -6.35 8.01
CA GLN A 3 -25.95 -5.28 7.26
C GLN A 3 -24.65 -5.74 6.59
N ILE A 4 -24.38 -7.05 6.65
CA ILE A 4 -23.24 -7.75 6.06
C ILE A 4 -23.77 -8.82 5.10
N ILE A 5 -23.21 -8.85 3.89
CA ILE A 5 -23.57 -9.76 2.80
C ILE A 5 -22.35 -10.58 2.41
N ASP A 6 -22.46 -11.90 2.50
CA ASP A 6 -21.36 -12.81 2.17
C ASP A 6 -21.07 -12.78 0.67
N LEU A 7 -19.79 -12.97 0.32
CA LEU A 7 -19.44 -13.28 -1.05
C LEU A 7 -19.99 -14.64 -1.44
N ARG A 8 -20.42 -14.76 -2.69
CA ARG A 8 -20.78 -16.06 -3.24
C ARG A 8 -19.54 -16.97 -3.30
N GLU A 9 -19.75 -18.28 -3.29
CA GLU A 9 -18.66 -19.26 -3.28
C GLU A 9 -17.68 -19.10 -4.45
N ASP A 10 -18.20 -18.81 -5.65
CA ASP A 10 -17.41 -18.53 -6.85
C ASP A 10 -16.49 -17.30 -6.66
N GLN A 11 -17.00 -16.26 -6.00
CA GLN A 11 -16.24 -15.05 -5.71
C GLN A 11 -15.17 -15.29 -4.64
N ALA A 12 -15.51 -16.02 -3.58
CA ALA A 12 -14.58 -16.33 -2.49
C ALA A 12 -13.42 -17.21 -2.99
N ARG A 13 -13.72 -18.26 -3.75
CA ARG A 13 -12.69 -19.13 -4.35
C ARG A 13 -11.77 -18.35 -5.29
N GLN A 14 -12.37 -17.56 -6.19
CA GLN A 14 -11.60 -16.71 -7.10
C GLN A 14 -10.70 -15.71 -6.34
N PHE A 15 -11.17 -15.15 -5.23
CA PHE A 15 -10.36 -14.24 -4.41
C PHE A 15 -9.11 -14.94 -3.87
N ILE A 16 -9.26 -16.15 -3.30
CA ILE A 16 -8.15 -16.94 -2.74
C ILE A 16 -7.11 -17.27 -3.81
N ASP A 17 -7.56 -17.73 -4.98
CA ASP A 17 -6.68 -18.05 -6.12
C ASP A 17 -5.94 -16.79 -6.61
N ALA A 18 -6.64 -15.67 -6.73
CA ALA A 18 -6.06 -14.41 -7.18
C ALA A 18 -5.06 -13.83 -6.16
N GLU A 19 -5.38 -13.88 -4.86
CA GLU A 19 -4.53 -13.41 -3.78
C GLU A 19 -3.21 -14.18 -3.75
N THR A 20 -3.25 -15.50 -3.91
CA THR A 20 -2.06 -16.36 -3.94
C THR A 20 -1.10 -15.94 -5.06
N VAL A 21 -1.61 -15.80 -6.28
CA VAL A 21 -0.81 -15.37 -7.44
C VAL A 21 -0.28 -13.94 -7.24
N PHE A 22 -1.10 -13.04 -6.70
CA PHE A 22 -0.72 -11.64 -6.52
C PHE A 22 0.37 -11.47 -5.47
N LEU A 23 0.27 -12.13 -4.32
CA LEU A 23 1.29 -12.04 -3.27
C LEU A 23 2.63 -12.61 -3.74
N GLU A 24 2.61 -13.73 -4.47
CA GLU A 24 3.81 -14.29 -5.08
C GLU A 24 4.40 -13.36 -6.15
N LEU A 25 3.55 -12.67 -6.94
CA LEU A 25 4.00 -11.64 -7.87
C LEU A 25 4.70 -10.47 -7.15
N LEU A 26 4.17 -10.02 -6.01
CA LEU A 26 4.82 -8.96 -5.22
C LEU A 26 6.16 -9.42 -4.64
N ARG A 27 6.24 -10.68 -4.19
CA ARG A 27 7.50 -11.27 -3.71
C ARG A 27 8.55 -11.31 -4.82
N ILE A 28 8.22 -11.88 -5.99
CA ILE A 28 9.20 -12.00 -7.07
C ILE A 28 9.62 -10.63 -7.61
N ARG A 29 8.76 -9.60 -7.57
CA ARG A 29 9.14 -8.23 -7.93
C ARG A 29 10.22 -7.67 -7.01
N ARG A 30 10.15 -7.96 -5.71
CA ARG A 30 11.19 -7.56 -4.74
C ARG A 30 12.49 -8.32 -4.99
N GLU A 31 12.43 -9.63 -5.22
CA GLU A 31 13.61 -10.45 -5.54
C GLU A 31 14.27 -10.00 -6.86
N ALA A 32 13.46 -9.72 -7.89
CA ALA A 32 13.94 -9.17 -9.16
C ALA A 32 14.59 -7.78 -8.99
N ALA A 33 14.13 -6.98 -8.02
CA ALA A 33 14.72 -5.68 -7.72
C ALA A 33 16.17 -5.80 -7.19
N GLU A 34 16.51 -6.88 -6.48
CA GLU A 34 17.85 -7.14 -5.93
C GLU A 34 18.88 -7.50 -7.00
N VAL A 35 18.42 -8.11 -8.10
CA VAL A 35 19.24 -8.56 -9.24
C VAL A 35 19.18 -7.59 -10.43
N ARG A 36 18.66 -6.36 -10.24
CA ARG A 36 18.68 -5.33 -11.29
C ARG A 36 20.10 -4.93 -11.66
N GLY A 37 20.26 -4.59 -12.93
CA GLY A 37 21.56 -4.28 -13.53
C GLY A 37 22.14 -5.48 -14.27
N SER A 38 23.46 -5.51 -14.41
CA SER A 38 24.18 -6.60 -15.07
C SER A 38 25.52 -6.88 -14.38
N MET A 39 26.05 -8.08 -14.63
CA MET A 39 27.46 -8.37 -14.40
C MET A 39 28.09 -8.76 -15.74
N LEU A 40 29.33 -8.35 -15.96
CA LEU A 40 30.08 -8.68 -17.17
C LEU A 40 31.57 -8.81 -16.84
N TRP A 41 32.26 -9.65 -17.61
CA TRP A 41 33.71 -9.69 -17.62
C TRP A 41 34.24 -8.59 -18.53
N ARG A 42 35.26 -7.85 -18.07
CA ARG A 42 35.94 -6.83 -18.85
C ARG A 42 37.44 -6.96 -18.71
N GLU A 43 38.13 -7.01 -19.84
CA GLU A 43 39.59 -6.98 -19.87
C GLU A 43 40.11 -5.56 -19.72
N ILE A 44 41.08 -5.36 -18.82
CA ILE A 44 41.80 -4.11 -18.61
C ILE A 44 43.29 -4.43 -18.50
N LYS A 45 44.09 -3.96 -19.45
CA LYS A 45 45.56 -4.17 -19.50
C LYS A 45 45.96 -5.66 -19.33
N GLY A 46 45.27 -6.56 -20.04
CA GLY A 46 45.56 -8.00 -20.03
C GLY A 46 45.03 -8.77 -18.82
N THR A 47 44.30 -8.13 -17.91
CA THR A 47 43.62 -8.81 -16.78
C THR A 47 42.11 -8.68 -16.93
N GLU A 48 41.37 -9.80 -16.87
CA GLU A 48 39.91 -9.79 -16.83
C GLU A 48 39.40 -9.48 -15.42
N TYR A 49 38.46 -8.54 -15.33
CA TYR A 49 37.77 -8.14 -14.10
C TYR A 49 36.27 -8.39 -14.20
N LEU A 50 35.66 -8.81 -13.10
CA LEU A 50 34.22 -8.88 -12.97
C LEU A 50 33.68 -7.48 -12.65
N ILE A 51 32.84 -6.95 -13.53
CA ILE A 51 32.23 -5.63 -13.37
C ILE A 51 30.75 -5.79 -13.07
N ARG A 52 30.27 -5.19 -11.97
CA ARG A 52 28.84 -5.02 -11.69
C ARG A 52 28.39 -3.66 -12.20
N THR A 53 27.38 -3.67 -13.07
CA THR A 53 26.69 -2.47 -13.53
C THR A 53 25.36 -2.35 -12.79
N SER A 54 25.19 -1.27 -12.03
CA SER A 54 23.92 -0.94 -11.37
C SER A 54 22.82 -0.60 -12.39
N ALA A 55 21.56 -0.61 -11.96
CA ALA A 55 20.43 -0.22 -12.80
C ALA A 55 20.52 1.23 -13.34
N ARG A 56 21.33 2.09 -12.72
CA ARG A 56 21.56 3.49 -13.13
C ARG A 56 22.82 3.67 -13.99
N GLY A 57 23.46 2.57 -14.39
CA GLY A 57 24.65 2.60 -15.25
C GLY A 57 25.98 2.75 -14.50
N GLY A 58 25.98 3.02 -13.19
CA GLY A 58 27.21 3.04 -12.38
C GLY A 58 27.89 1.66 -12.36
N GLN A 59 29.20 1.63 -12.60
CA GLN A 59 29.99 0.40 -12.68
C GLN A 59 30.95 0.29 -11.50
N THR A 60 31.11 -0.93 -10.98
CA THR A 60 32.04 -1.24 -9.89
C THR A 60 32.74 -2.55 -10.19
N SER A 61 34.07 -2.60 -10.04
CA SER A 61 34.82 -3.84 -10.14
C SER A 61 34.65 -4.67 -8.87
N LEU A 62 34.42 -5.97 -9.02
CA LEU A 62 34.34 -6.96 -7.95
C LEU A 62 35.64 -7.77 -7.80
N GLY A 63 36.68 -7.43 -8.57
CA GLY A 63 37.97 -8.10 -8.56
C GLY A 63 38.32 -8.76 -9.90
N SER A 64 39.56 -9.22 -9.99
CA SER A 64 40.06 -9.98 -11.16
C SER A 64 39.41 -11.36 -11.23
N LYS A 65 39.52 -11.99 -12.40
CA LYS A 65 39.01 -13.35 -12.63
C LYS A 65 39.70 -14.35 -11.72
N SER A 66 38.88 -15.05 -10.95
CA SER A 66 39.24 -16.11 -10.02
C SER A 66 38.07 -17.08 -9.89
N ALA A 67 38.27 -18.23 -9.23
CA ALA A 67 37.18 -19.17 -8.95
C ALA A 67 36.04 -18.50 -8.15
N GLN A 68 36.39 -17.60 -7.23
CA GLN A 68 35.43 -16.86 -6.42
C GLN A 68 34.58 -15.90 -7.27
N THR A 69 35.21 -15.08 -8.13
CA THR A 69 34.48 -14.12 -8.97
C THR A 69 33.69 -14.82 -10.08
N ALA A 70 34.17 -15.96 -10.60
CA ALA A 70 33.38 -16.84 -11.47
C ALA A 70 32.09 -17.33 -10.79
N THR A 71 32.19 -17.81 -9.55
CA THR A 71 31.02 -18.29 -8.78
C THR A 71 30.00 -17.18 -8.53
N ILE A 72 30.47 -15.95 -8.24
CA ILE A 72 29.60 -14.77 -8.07
C ILE A 72 28.85 -14.46 -9.37
N PHE A 73 29.56 -14.47 -10.51
CA PHE A 73 28.97 -14.21 -11.82
C PHE A 73 27.90 -15.26 -12.17
N ASP A 74 28.23 -16.55 -12.06
CA ASP A 74 27.32 -17.64 -12.40
C ASP A 74 26.06 -17.62 -11.52
N SER A 75 26.23 -17.40 -10.21
CA SER A 75 25.12 -17.28 -9.26
C SER A 75 24.21 -16.09 -9.58
N PHE A 76 24.81 -14.94 -9.94
CA PHE A 76 24.06 -13.76 -10.32
C PHE A 76 23.25 -13.98 -11.61
N MET A 77 23.88 -14.55 -12.65
CA MET A 77 23.22 -14.79 -13.93
C MET A 77 22.11 -15.84 -13.81
N ALA A 78 22.34 -16.91 -13.05
CA ALA A 78 21.34 -17.92 -12.77
C ALA A 78 20.13 -17.33 -12.02
N ARG A 79 20.38 -16.58 -10.94
CA ARG A 79 19.31 -15.93 -10.16
C ARG A 79 18.53 -14.93 -10.99
N LYS A 80 19.21 -14.09 -11.77
CA LYS A 80 18.58 -13.12 -12.66
C LYS A 80 17.67 -13.81 -13.69
N GLY A 81 18.16 -14.83 -14.39
CA GLY A 81 17.36 -15.56 -15.37
C GLY A 81 16.18 -16.33 -14.77
N MET A 82 16.30 -16.83 -13.53
CA MET A 82 15.16 -17.41 -12.80
C MET A 82 14.11 -16.35 -12.45
N CYS A 83 14.52 -15.21 -11.87
CA CYS A 83 13.61 -14.14 -11.51
C CYS A 83 12.88 -13.55 -12.72
N GLU A 84 13.58 -13.34 -13.84
CA GLU A 84 12.98 -12.79 -15.08
C GLU A 84 11.89 -13.71 -15.65
N ARG A 85 12.17 -15.01 -15.75
CA ARG A 85 11.19 -16.02 -16.21
C ARG A 85 9.99 -16.08 -15.27
N ARG A 86 10.24 -16.23 -13.97
CA ARG A 86 9.19 -16.33 -12.95
C ARG A 86 8.31 -15.08 -12.90
N LEU A 87 8.92 -13.89 -13.06
CA LEU A 87 8.20 -12.62 -13.14
C LEU A 87 7.32 -12.54 -14.39
N ALA A 88 7.80 -13.02 -15.55
CA ALA A 88 6.99 -13.07 -16.77
C ALA A 88 5.76 -13.97 -16.59
N ASP A 89 5.96 -15.18 -16.07
CA ASP A 89 4.88 -16.16 -15.83
C ASP A 89 3.83 -15.63 -14.84
N LEU A 90 4.28 -15.06 -13.72
CA LEU A 90 3.38 -14.52 -12.70
C LEU A 90 2.64 -13.27 -13.16
N ASN A 91 3.24 -12.43 -14.01
CA ASN A 91 2.51 -11.31 -14.61
C ASN A 91 1.39 -11.82 -15.53
N ALA A 92 1.65 -12.85 -16.35
CA ALA A 92 0.62 -13.45 -17.21
C ALA A 92 -0.51 -14.08 -16.37
N ALA A 93 -0.16 -14.82 -15.33
CA ALA A 93 -1.13 -15.40 -14.39
C ALA A 93 -1.95 -14.31 -13.68
N ALA A 94 -1.32 -13.25 -13.18
CA ALA A 94 -2.00 -12.14 -12.52
C ALA A 94 -2.97 -11.40 -13.45
N GLN A 95 -2.65 -11.27 -14.75
CA GLN A 95 -3.58 -10.72 -15.74
C GLN A 95 -4.82 -11.59 -15.95
N VAL A 96 -4.67 -12.93 -15.92
CA VAL A 96 -5.81 -13.85 -15.93
C VAL A 96 -6.67 -13.64 -14.68
N GLN A 97 -6.04 -13.63 -13.50
CA GLN A 97 -6.72 -13.41 -12.22
C GLN A 97 -7.46 -12.07 -12.18
N GLN A 98 -6.85 -10.99 -12.69
CA GLN A 98 -7.50 -9.69 -12.79
C GLN A 98 -8.78 -9.73 -13.65
N ARG A 99 -8.75 -10.42 -14.80
CA ARG A 99 -9.92 -10.53 -15.68
C ARG A 99 -11.05 -11.33 -15.01
N LEU A 100 -10.71 -12.43 -14.34
CA LEU A 100 -11.67 -13.25 -13.60
C LEU A 100 -12.25 -12.48 -12.41
N ASN A 101 -11.43 -11.77 -11.65
CA ASN A 101 -11.86 -10.89 -10.56
C ASN A 101 -12.91 -9.88 -11.02
N LYS A 102 -12.68 -9.26 -12.20
CA LYS A 102 -13.65 -8.33 -12.81
C LYS A 102 -14.94 -9.04 -13.22
N ALA A 103 -14.82 -10.18 -13.91
CA ALA A 103 -15.97 -10.92 -14.42
C ALA A 103 -16.90 -11.42 -13.30
N LEU A 104 -16.33 -11.98 -12.23
CA LEU A 104 -17.06 -12.47 -11.07
C LEU A 104 -17.44 -11.35 -10.08
N ARG A 105 -16.99 -10.12 -10.33
CA ARG A 105 -17.17 -8.95 -9.47
C ARG A 105 -16.71 -9.24 -8.05
N VAL A 106 -15.51 -9.81 -7.90
CA VAL A 106 -14.95 -10.24 -6.61
C VAL A 106 -14.84 -9.06 -5.65
N GLY A 107 -14.23 -7.97 -6.11
CA GLY A 107 -14.03 -6.75 -5.33
C GLY A 107 -14.87 -5.58 -5.81
N ARG A 108 -14.92 -4.55 -4.97
CA ARG A 108 -15.64 -3.30 -5.24
C ARG A 108 -14.88 -2.03 -4.88
N VAL A 109 -13.58 -2.15 -4.57
CA VAL A 109 -12.76 -0.97 -4.28
C VAL A 109 -12.72 -0.07 -5.52
N PRO A 110 -12.81 1.27 -5.38
CA PRO A 110 -12.59 2.16 -6.50
C PRO A 110 -11.23 1.87 -7.17
N ASP A 111 -11.18 1.80 -8.50
CA ASP A 111 -9.95 1.48 -9.23
C ASP A 111 -8.83 2.46 -8.88
N LEU A 112 -9.16 3.74 -8.74
CA LEU A 112 -8.21 4.79 -8.40
C LEU A 112 -7.53 4.56 -7.04
N VAL A 113 -8.25 4.05 -6.03
CA VAL A 113 -7.65 3.68 -4.74
C VAL A 113 -6.60 2.59 -4.92
N VAL A 114 -6.92 1.53 -5.68
CA VAL A 114 -5.97 0.45 -5.97
C VAL A 114 -4.77 0.96 -6.76
N ARG A 115 -4.97 1.87 -7.73
CA ARG A 115 -3.86 2.50 -8.45
C ARG A 115 -2.98 3.35 -7.54
N VAL A 116 -3.56 4.14 -6.64
CA VAL A 116 -2.82 4.96 -5.66
C VAL A 116 -1.99 4.06 -4.73
N LEU A 117 -2.58 3.00 -4.18
CA LEU A 117 -1.87 2.07 -3.30
C LEU A 117 -0.70 1.39 -4.04
N ASN A 118 -0.91 0.92 -5.28
CA ASN A 118 0.16 0.33 -6.08
C ASN A 118 1.25 1.35 -6.45
N ALA A 119 0.89 2.59 -6.79
CA ALA A 119 1.87 3.64 -7.07
C ALA A 119 2.75 3.97 -5.86
N ILE A 120 2.19 3.90 -4.64
CA ILE A 120 2.95 4.07 -3.39
C ILE A 120 3.82 2.83 -3.13
N ASP A 121 3.32 1.61 -3.37
CA ASP A 121 4.09 0.36 -3.18
C ASP A 121 5.24 0.20 -4.19
N ASP A 122 5.03 0.59 -5.45
CA ASP A 122 6.06 0.55 -6.51
C ASP A 122 7.27 1.43 -6.17
N LEU A 123 7.07 2.49 -5.35
CA LEU A 123 8.14 3.32 -4.81
C LEU A 123 8.74 2.78 -3.50
N GLY A 124 8.25 1.65 -2.99
CA GLY A 124 8.66 1.06 -1.71
C GLY A 124 8.16 1.85 -0.49
N LEU A 125 7.11 2.66 -0.65
CA LEU A 125 6.62 3.58 0.38
C LEU A 125 5.42 3.03 1.16
N ALA A 126 4.80 1.93 0.73
CA ALA A 126 3.55 1.41 1.31
C ALA A 126 3.62 1.21 2.84
N THR A 127 4.77 0.79 3.37
CA THR A 127 4.95 0.56 4.82
C THR A 127 5.03 1.83 5.67
N HIS A 128 5.15 3.00 5.05
CA HIS A 128 5.17 4.32 5.68
C HIS A 128 3.77 4.93 5.84
N PHE A 129 2.77 4.33 5.19
CA PHE A 129 1.39 4.79 5.27
C PHE A 129 0.48 3.70 5.86
N THR A 130 -0.60 4.17 6.47
CA THR A 130 -1.74 3.37 6.90
C THR A 130 -2.99 4.02 6.31
N THR A 131 -3.74 3.29 5.50
CA THR A 131 -5.08 3.70 5.05
C THR A 131 -6.01 3.74 6.25
N VAL A 132 -6.72 4.85 6.44
CA VAL A 132 -7.63 5.05 7.56
C VAL A 132 -9.01 5.49 7.06
N GLY A 133 -9.91 5.81 7.98
CA GLY A 133 -11.24 6.30 7.61
C GLY A 133 -12.09 5.22 6.94
N THR A 134 -12.97 5.63 6.02
CA THR A 134 -13.93 4.73 5.37
C THR A 134 -13.24 3.66 4.53
N HIS A 135 -12.10 3.98 3.91
CA HIS A 135 -11.42 3.06 2.99
C HIS A 135 -10.82 1.83 3.68
N ALA A 136 -10.50 1.91 4.98
CA ALA A 136 -10.06 0.77 5.78
C ALA A 136 -11.08 -0.40 5.76
N LEU A 137 -12.37 -0.10 5.60
CA LEU A 137 -13.43 -1.10 5.59
C LEU A 137 -13.25 -2.11 4.45
N TYR A 138 -12.72 -1.70 3.29
CA TYR A 138 -12.47 -2.61 2.17
C TYR A 138 -11.46 -3.71 2.49
N ALA A 139 -10.48 -3.44 3.37
CA ALA A 139 -9.57 -4.46 3.84
C ALA A 139 -10.30 -5.48 4.73
N TYR A 140 -11.21 -5.03 5.58
CA TYR A 140 -11.98 -5.93 6.45
C TYR A 140 -12.98 -6.77 5.65
N GLU A 141 -13.66 -6.17 4.66
CA GLU A 141 -14.51 -6.88 3.69
C GLU A 141 -13.75 -8.01 2.99
N SER A 142 -12.58 -7.66 2.44
CA SER A 142 -11.77 -8.62 1.68
C SER A 142 -11.28 -9.76 2.57
N ALA A 143 -10.85 -9.47 3.80
CA ALA A 143 -10.41 -10.48 4.76
C ALA A 143 -11.55 -11.40 5.22
N ALA A 144 -12.76 -10.88 5.35
CA ALA A 144 -13.93 -11.63 5.80
C ALA A 144 -14.64 -12.40 4.67
N GLY A 145 -14.29 -12.14 3.41
CA GLY A 145 -15.06 -12.65 2.28
C GLY A 145 -16.51 -12.16 2.28
N ALA A 146 -16.74 -10.91 2.73
CA ALA A 146 -18.07 -10.34 2.90
C ALA A 146 -18.11 -8.85 2.54
N ARG A 147 -19.30 -8.24 2.53
CA ARG A 147 -19.53 -6.83 2.17
C ARG A 147 -20.45 -6.13 3.15
N PHE A 148 -20.09 -4.93 3.55
CA PHE A 148 -20.97 -4.00 4.22
C PHE A 148 -21.99 -3.39 3.25
N MET A 149 -23.19 -3.09 3.73
CA MET A 149 -24.16 -2.34 2.93
C MET A 149 -23.64 -0.94 2.53
N PRO A 150 -24.03 -0.40 1.36
CA PRO A 150 -23.43 0.81 0.77
C PRO A 150 -23.48 2.08 1.64
N GLU A 151 -24.47 2.19 2.52
CA GLU A 151 -24.71 3.34 3.40
C GLU A 151 -23.49 3.72 4.25
N ALA A 152 -22.63 2.75 4.57
CA ALA A 152 -21.40 2.98 5.34
C ALA A 152 -20.20 3.48 4.53
N MET A 153 -20.24 3.40 3.18
CA MET A 153 -19.06 3.47 2.31
C MET A 153 -18.94 4.75 1.46
N ALA A 154 -19.93 5.65 1.46
CA ALA A 154 -19.93 6.82 0.58
C ALA A 154 -18.86 7.86 0.98
N THR A 155 -17.66 7.80 0.39
CA THR A 155 -16.71 8.92 0.31
C THR A 155 -15.97 8.93 -1.03
N GLN A 156 -15.54 10.13 -1.45
CA GLN A 156 -14.70 10.35 -2.65
C GLN A 156 -13.26 10.71 -2.27
N ASP A 157 -12.83 10.31 -1.07
CA ASP A 157 -11.54 10.62 -0.48
C ASP A 157 -10.82 9.33 -0.04
N ILE A 158 -9.49 9.33 0.02
CA ILE A 158 -8.73 8.33 0.76
C ILE A 158 -7.82 9.03 1.76
N ASP A 159 -8.00 8.69 3.04
CA ASP A 159 -7.14 9.16 4.11
C ASP A 159 -5.93 8.23 4.29
N LEU A 160 -4.73 8.80 4.20
CA LEU A 160 -3.46 8.12 4.46
C LEU A 160 -2.79 8.73 5.68
N LEU A 161 -2.66 7.93 6.75
CA LEU A 161 -1.86 8.30 7.91
C LEU A 161 -0.38 8.01 7.62
N PHE A 162 0.44 9.05 7.60
CA PHE A 162 1.89 8.96 7.50
C PHE A 162 2.52 8.57 8.86
N ASP A 163 3.29 7.49 8.86
CA ASP A 163 4.04 7.04 10.04
C ASP A 163 5.33 7.85 10.20
N THR A 164 5.24 8.93 10.96
CA THR A 164 6.35 9.84 11.24
C THR A 164 7.53 9.15 11.94
N ARG A 165 7.33 7.99 12.60
CA ARG A 165 8.43 7.21 13.19
C ARG A 165 9.37 6.64 12.12
N LYS A 166 8.88 6.46 10.90
CA LYS A 166 9.63 5.95 9.74
C LYS A 166 10.10 7.07 8.80
N ARG A 167 10.03 8.33 9.23
CA ARG A 167 10.33 9.50 8.39
C ARG A 167 11.73 9.45 7.76
N ILE A 168 12.76 9.05 8.51
CA ILE A 168 14.13 9.00 7.98
C ILE A 168 14.22 8.03 6.80
N GLY A 169 13.62 6.83 6.93
CA GLY A 169 13.51 5.87 5.84
C GLY A 169 12.72 6.41 4.65
N PHE A 170 11.60 7.09 4.92
CA PHE A 170 10.78 7.73 3.90
C PHE A 170 11.58 8.76 3.08
N VAL A 171 12.19 9.74 3.74
CA VAL A 171 12.94 10.81 3.09
C VAL A 171 14.14 10.26 2.31
N THR A 172 14.87 9.29 2.89
CA THR A 172 15.99 8.62 2.21
C THR A 172 15.54 7.92 0.93
N GLN A 173 14.40 7.22 0.98
CA GLN A 173 13.84 6.53 -0.17
C GLN A 173 13.39 7.51 -1.25
N MET A 174 12.71 8.61 -0.87
CA MET A 174 12.27 9.66 -1.79
C MET A 174 13.45 10.34 -2.49
N ARG A 175 14.49 10.75 -1.73
CA ARG A 175 15.72 11.32 -2.29
C ARG A 175 16.43 10.35 -3.22
N ARG A 176 16.49 9.06 -2.85
CA ARG A 176 17.08 8.03 -3.71
C ARG A 176 16.34 7.97 -5.04
N LEU A 177 15.01 8.02 -5.02
CA LEU A 177 14.15 7.91 -6.20
C LEU A 177 14.03 9.22 -7.01
N ASP A 178 14.47 10.35 -6.45
CA ASP A 178 14.35 11.68 -7.06
C ASP A 178 12.90 12.01 -7.47
N THR A 179 11.97 11.84 -6.53
CA THR A 179 10.53 12.07 -6.74
C THR A 179 9.89 12.69 -5.50
N SER A 180 8.73 13.33 -5.71
CA SER A 180 7.82 13.83 -4.67
C SER A 180 6.64 12.88 -4.43
N PHE A 181 5.92 13.06 -3.31
CA PHE A 181 4.75 12.23 -3.02
C PHE A 181 3.60 12.56 -3.98
N ILE A 182 3.39 13.84 -4.32
CA ILE A 182 2.50 14.22 -5.43
C ILE A 182 2.93 13.56 -6.76
N GLY A 183 4.23 13.44 -7.02
CA GLY A 183 4.76 12.72 -8.18
C GLY A 183 4.40 11.23 -8.17
N ALA A 184 4.38 10.59 -7.00
CA ALA A 184 3.88 9.23 -6.82
C ALA A 184 2.39 9.12 -7.18
N LEU A 185 1.56 10.02 -6.67
CA LEU A 185 0.12 10.04 -6.98
C LEU A 185 -0.12 10.25 -8.48
N ARG A 186 0.70 11.08 -9.14
CA ARG A 186 0.65 11.28 -10.60
C ARG A 186 0.94 10.03 -11.43
N LYS A 187 1.59 9.01 -10.87
CA LYS A 187 1.72 7.69 -11.53
C LYS A 187 0.39 6.93 -11.56
N ALA A 188 -0.48 7.14 -10.56
CA ALA A 188 -1.82 6.56 -10.53
C ALA A 188 -2.83 7.34 -11.40
N ASP A 189 -2.67 8.66 -11.46
CA ASP A 189 -3.46 9.58 -12.30
C ASP A 189 -2.68 10.89 -12.53
N PRO A 190 -2.26 11.21 -13.77
CA PRO A 190 -1.44 12.39 -14.06
C PRO A 190 -2.07 13.73 -13.66
N THR A 191 -3.39 13.77 -13.45
CA THR A 191 -4.13 15.01 -13.15
C THR A 191 -4.08 15.43 -11.68
N PHE A 192 -3.47 14.62 -10.80
CA PHE A 192 -3.31 14.99 -9.40
C PHE A 192 -2.51 16.29 -9.23
N ARG A 193 -3.03 17.17 -8.38
CA ARG A 193 -2.37 18.39 -7.89
C ARG A 193 -2.69 18.60 -6.41
N VAL A 194 -1.78 19.25 -5.68
CA VAL A 194 -2.03 19.69 -4.30
C VAL A 194 -3.02 20.85 -4.33
N LYS A 195 -4.01 20.84 -3.44
CA LYS A 195 -4.95 21.96 -3.28
C LYS A 195 -4.25 23.14 -2.62
N SER A 196 -4.40 24.33 -3.18
CA SER A 196 -3.73 25.54 -2.67
C SER A 196 -4.26 25.99 -1.30
N ASP A 197 -5.53 25.72 -1.00
CA ASP A 197 -6.21 26.06 0.25
C ASP A 197 -6.12 24.93 1.30
N GLN A 198 -5.71 23.72 0.90
CA GLN A 198 -5.64 22.52 1.72
C GLN A 198 -4.40 21.71 1.34
N LEU A 199 -3.23 22.16 1.83
CA LEU A 199 -1.93 21.59 1.44
C LEU A 199 -1.73 20.11 1.83
N GLN A 200 -2.57 19.56 2.70
CA GLN A 200 -2.62 18.14 3.02
C GLN A 200 -3.33 17.27 2.00
N THR A 201 -4.02 17.88 1.03
CA THR A 201 -4.95 17.22 0.13
C THR A 201 -4.42 17.31 -1.30
N ALA A 202 -4.30 16.17 -1.97
CA ALA A 202 -4.16 16.11 -3.42
C ALA A 202 -5.51 15.78 -4.05
N ILE A 203 -5.87 16.48 -5.13
CA ILE A 203 -7.12 16.26 -5.87
C ILE A 203 -6.81 16.00 -7.35
N ASN A 204 -7.52 15.06 -7.96
CA ASN A 204 -7.43 14.81 -9.41
C ASN A 204 -8.54 15.55 -10.20
N ALA A 205 -8.51 15.43 -11.53
CA ALA A 205 -9.49 16.10 -12.40
C ALA A 205 -10.94 15.59 -12.24
N SER A 206 -11.15 14.40 -11.65
CA SER A 206 -12.48 13.87 -11.35
C SER A 206 -12.98 14.22 -9.94
N GLY A 207 -12.23 15.02 -9.18
CA GLY A 207 -12.59 15.41 -7.81
C GLY A 207 -12.30 14.37 -6.74
N PHE A 208 -11.49 13.34 -7.03
CA PHE A 208 -11.06 12.37 -6.02
C PHE A 208 -9.91 12.95 -5.19
N GLU A 209 -10.05 12.86 -3.87
CA GLU A 209 -9.10 13.45 -2.92
C GLU A 209 -8.23 12.38 -2.24
N VAL A 210 -6.95 12.69 -2.04
CA VAL A 210 -6.01 11.92 -1.22
C VAL A 210 -5.54 12.84 -0.11
N ASP A 211 -5.94 12.54 1.11
CA ASP A 211 -5.58 13.30 2.30
C ASP A 211 -4.41 12.63 3.02
N VAL A 212 -3.40 13.43 3.39
CA VAL A 212 -2.27 12.95 4.18
C VAL A 212 -2.29 13.57 5.57
N ILE A 213 -2.47 12.69 6.55
CA ILE A 213 -2.55 13.05 7.96
C ILE A 213 -1.41 12.41 8.75
N ARG A 214 -1.17 12.89 9.96
CA ARG A 214 -0.12 12.38 10.86
C ARG A 214 -0.54 12.50 12.32
N ARG A 215 0.22 11.85 13.21
CA ARG A 215 0.10 12.11 14.65
C ARG A 215 0.42 13.56 15.00
N VAL A 216 -0.11 14.01 16.14
CA VAL A 216 0.33 15.23 16.83
C VAL A 216 1.84 15.17 17.06
N ALA A 217 2.54 16.25 16.72
CA ALA A 217 3.98 16.36 16.90
C ALA A 217 4.35 16.23 18.38
N ARG A 218 5.43 15.50 18.68
CA ARG A 218 6.10 15.53 19.98
C ARG A 218 7.38 16.36 19.89
N GLU A 219 8.02 16.62 21.02
CA GLU A 219 9.32 17.30 21.05
C GLU A 219 10.31 16.63 20.10
N GLY A 220 10.94 17.42 19.22
CA GLY A 220 11.83 16.94 18.15
C GLY A 220 11.14 16.46 16.87
N ASP A 221 9.81 16.28 16.83
CA ASP A 221 9.10 16.02 15.57
C ASP A 221 9.07 17.32 14.73
N PRO A 222 9.38 17.28 13.42
CA PRO A 222 9.27 18.44 12.55
C PRO A 222 7.81 18.91 12.42
N HIS A 223 7.60 20.23 12.54
CA HIS A 223 6.31 20.87 12.30
C HIS A 223 6.52 22.31 11.79
N PRO A 224 5.89 22.71 10.67
CA PRO A 224 5.07 21.92 9.75
C PRO A 224 5.86 20.78 9.07
N LEU A 225 5.17 19.79 8.48
CA LEU A 225 5.82 18.60 7.89
C LEU A 225 5.40 18.40 6.43
N ARG A 226 6.28 18.78 5.50
CA ARG A 226 6.18 18.43 4.08
C ARG A 226 6.69 17.01 3.85
N LEU A 227 6.07 16.28 2.93
CA LEU A 227 6.44 14.89 2.67
C LEU A 227 7.81 14.76 2.01
N SER A 228 8.12 15.58 1.01
CA SER A 228 9.44 15.61 0.37
C SER A 228 10.07 17.00 0.33
N ASP A 229 11.28 17.08 -0.22
CA ASP A 229 12.00 18.33 -0.40
C ASP A 229 11.47 19.17 -1.60
N HIS A 230 10.52 18.65 -2.39
CA HIS A 230 9.89 19.38 -3.49
C HIS A 230 8.86 20.41 -2.99
N GLU A 231 8.83 21.59 -3.60
CA GLU A 231 8.00 22.71 -3.15
C GLU A 231 6.49 22.45 -3.27
N ASP A 232 6.08 21.84 -4.37
CA ASP A 232 4.67 21.55 -4.68
C ASP A 232 4.13 20.27 -4.01
N ASP A 233 4.81 19.74 -2.99
CA ASP A 233 4.41 18.49 -2.34
C ASP A 233 3.47 18.70 -1.13
N LEU A 234 2.82 17.61 -0.72
CA LEU A 234 1.80 17.64 0.32
C LEU A 234 2.40 17.90 1.71
N TRP A 235 1.62 18.58 2.54
CA TRP A 235 1.94 18.88 3.94
C TRP A 235 1.05 18.06 4.88
N ALA A 236 1.65 17.11 5.60
CA ALA A 236 0.90 16.23 6.49
C ALA A 236 0.36 16.97 7.72
N VAL A 237 -0.96 16.96 7.91
CA VAL A 237 -1.64 17.64 9.02
C VAL A 237 -1.88 16.73 10.22
N GLN A 238 -1.94 17.33 11.41
CA GLN A 238 -2.04 16.57 12.65
C GLN A 238 -3.48 16.14 12.95
N ILE A 239 -3.64 14.89 13.37
CA ILE A 239 -4.86 14.37 13.96
C ILE A 239 -4.58 13.80 15.36
N ASP A 240 -5.52 14.01 16.28
CA ASP A 240 -5.38 13.60 17.68
C ASP A 240 -5.40 12.07 17.88
N THR A 241 -6.11 11.34 17.03
CA THR A 241 -6.12 9.86 17.01
C THR A 241 -4.87 9.27 16.36
N GLY A 242 -4.03 10.07 15.71
CA GLY A 242 -2.88 9.57 14.94
C GLY A 242 -1.92 8.73 15.79
N ASN A 243 -1.68 9.09 17.04
CA ASN A 243 -0.87 8.27 17.95
C ASN A 243 -1.50 6.90 18.26
N LYS A 244 -2.82 6.85 18.47
CA LYS A 244 -3.53 5.59 18.71
C LYS A 244 -3.47 4.68 17.49
N ILE A 245 -3.65 5.24 16.30
CA ILE A 245 -3.58 4.49 15.04
C ILE A 245 -2.17 3.95 14.81
N LEU A 246 -1.12 4.76 15.02
CA LEU A 246 0.27 4.31 14.84
C LEU A 246 0.70 3.24 15.87
N SER A 247 0.13 3.26 17.07
CA SER A 247 0.38 2.24 18.10
C SER A 247 -0.46 0.98 17.94
N ALA A 248 -1.51 1.02 17.11
CA ALA A 248 -2.33 -0.16 16.86
C ALA A 248 -1.54 -1.22 16.08
N GLN A 249 -1.89 -2.49 16.30
CA GLN A 249 -1.40 -3.58 15.46
C GLN A 249 -1.76 -3.31 14.00
N ARG A 250 -0.79 -3.49 13.10
CA ARG A 250 -0.99 -3.31 11.67
C ARG A 250 -1.78 -4.48 11.10
N PHE A 251 -2.74 -4.18 10.24
CA PHE A 251 -3.51 -5.14 9.47
C PHE A 251 -3.22 -4.91 7.99
N SER A 252 -2.99 -5.97 7.22
CA SER A 252 -2.69 -5.86 5.79
C SER A 252 -3.51 -6.90 5.05
N GLN A 253 -4.21 -6.47 4.00
CA GLN A 253 -5.07 -7.36 3.22
C GLN A 253 -4.98 -7.03 1.74
N VAL A 254 -5.00 -8.05 0.88
CA VAL A 254 -5.18 -7.83 -0.56
C VAL A 254 -6.61 -7.36 -0.80
N VAL A 255 -6.76 -6.25 -1.51
CA VAL A 255 -8.06 -5.73 -1.90
C VAL A 255 -8.21 -5.76 -3.41
N VAL A 256 -9.42 -6.02 -3.87
CA VAL A 256 -9.76 -6.11 -5.31
C VAL A 256 -10.64 -4.93 -5.71
N SER A 257 -10.27 -4.25 -6.79
CA SER A 257 -11.07 -3.17 -7.36
C SER A 257 -12.23 -3.66 -8.21
N VAL A 258 -13.14 -2.75 -8.55
CA VAL A 258 -14.20 -2.97 -9.55
C VAL A 258 -13.69 -3.39 -10.93
N THR A 259 -12.42 -3.12 -11.26
CA THR A 259 -11.78 -3.54 -12.53
C THR A 259 -11.03 -4.87 -12.41
N GLY A 260 -11.07 -5.49 -11.22
CA GLY A 260 -10.36 -6.71 -10.88
C GLY A 260 -8.90 -6.52 -10.49
N ARG A 261 -8.35 -5.30 -10.58
CA ARG A 261 -6.97 -4.99 -10.14
C ARG A 261 -6.84 -5.19 -8.64
N MET A 262 -5.67 -5.64 -8.21
CA MET A 262 -5.34 -5.88 -6.81
C MET A 262 -4.30 -4.88 -6.27
N ALA A 263 -4.37 -4.59 -4.99
CA ALA A 263 -3.35 -3.90 -4.21
C ALA A 263 -3.32 -4.47 -2.79
N VAL A 264 -2.19 -4.34 -2.08
CA VAL A 264 -2.18 -4.55 -0.63
C VAL A 264 -2.62 -3.26 0.06
N MET A 265 -3.70 -3.33 0.82
CA MET A 265 -4.12 -2.23 1.69
C MET A 265 -3.58 -2.47 3.10
N HIS A 266 -2.80 -1.51 3.60
CA HIS A 266 -2.35 -1.50 4.98
C HIS A 266 -3.25 -0.61 5.81
N THR A 267 -3.84 -1.14 6.88
CA THR A 267 -4.72 -0.41 7.81
C THR A 267 -4.39 -0.80 9.26
N MET A 268 -5.15 -0.27 10.20
CA MET A 268 -5.11 -0.68 11.61
C MET A 268 -5.91 -1.96 11.84
N HIS A 269 -5.61 -2.68 12.93
CA HIS A 269 -6.40 -3.83 13.35
C HIS A 269 -7.89 -3.47 13.56
N PRO A 270 -8.85 -4.33 13.17
CA PRO A 270 -10.28 -4.06 13.30
C PRO A 270 -10.72 -3.60 14.71
N LEU A 271 -10.19 -4.22 15.77
CA LEU A 271 -10.49 -3.80 17.16
C LEU A 271 -10.07 -2.35 17.46
N ALA A 272 -8.90 -1.93 16.97
CA ALA A 272 -8.44 -0.56 17.14
C ALA A 272 -9.32 0.41 16.33
N PHE A 273 -9.74 0.01 15.12
CA PHE A 273 -10.67 0.77 14.31
C PHE A 273 -11.99 1.02 15.03
N ILE A 274 -12.60 -0.02 15.61
CA ILE A 274 -13.85 0.08 16.39
C ILE A 274 -13.69 1.07 17.54
N GLN A 275 -12.65 0.90 18.36
CA GLN A 275 -12.38 1.76 19.52
C GLN A 275 -12.21 3.23 19.11
N ILE A 276 -11.44 3.49 18.06
CA ILE A 276 -11.16 4.83 17.56
C ILE A 276 -12.43 5.47 16.99
N LYS A 277 -13.21 4.73 16.19
CA LYS A 277 -14.44 5.22 15.60
C LYS A 277 -15.50 5.55 16.65
N ARG A 278 -15.68 4.70 17.66
CA ARG A 278 -16.55 4.98 18.82
C ARG A 278 -16.11 6.24 19.56
N GLN A 279 -14.81 6.40 19.81
CA GLN A 279 -14.28 7.59 20.45
C GLN A 279 -14.51 8.86 19.61
N ILE A 280 -14.34 8.81 18.29
CA ILE A 280 -14.57 9.96 17.41
C ILE A 280 -16.06 10.33 17.39
N ALA A 281 -16.96 9.35 17.38
CA ALA A 281 -18.40 9.56 17.36
C ALA A 281 -18.93 10.26 18.63
N THR A 282 -18.27 10.11 19.78
CA THR A 282 -18.71 10.77 21.03
C THR A 282 -18.18 12.20 21.21
N ARG A 283 -17.37 12.72 20.28
CA ARG A 283 -16.80 14.08 20.41
C ARG A 283 -17.85 15.16 20.19
N ALA A 284 -17.84 16.15 21.09
CA ALA A 284 -18.74 17.29 21.04
C ALA A 284 -18.64 18.08 19.72
N ASN A 285 -17.41 18.29 19.21
CA ASN A 285 -17.13 19.04 17.99
C ASN A 285 -17.16 18.21 16.70
N ARG A 286 -17.59 16.93 16.74
CA ARG A 286 -17.70 16.11 15.54
C ARG A 286 -18.90 16.55 14.70
N ASP A 287 -18.65 16.79 13.41
CA ASP A 287 -19.69 17.03 12.39
C ASP A 287 -20.84 16.02 12.55
N PRO A 288 -22.09 16.48 12.76
CA PRO A 288 -23.25 15.61 12.93
C PRO A 288 -23.42 14.57 11.80
N ARG A 289 -23.09 14.93 10.54
CA ARG A 289 -23.17 14.01 9.39
C ARG A 289 -22.13 12.90 9.47
N LYS A 290 -20.95 13.19 9.99
CA LYS A 290 -19.87 12.21 10.18
C LYS A 290 -20.06 11.37 11.44
N ARG A 291 -20.71 11.92 12.47
CA ARG A 291 -20.95 11.26 13.77
C ARG A 291 -21.68 9.94 13.63
N HIS A 292 -22.85 9.96 13.00
CA HIS A 292 -23.67 8.75 12.81
C HIS A 292 -22.91 7.70 11.99
N LYS A 293 -22.22 8.14 10.94
CA LYS A 293 -21.40 7.28 10.10
C LYS A 293 -20.25 6.62 10.87
N ASP A 294 -19.55 7.36 11.73
CA ASP A 294 -18.46 6.80 12.53
C ASP A 294 -18.96 5.71 13.49
N ALA A 295 -20.11 5.92 14.15
CA ALA A 295 -20.73 4.91 15.01
C ALA A 295 -21.15 3.67 14.21
N LEU A 296 -21.87 3.86 13.10
CA LEU A 296 -22.30 2.78 12.22
C LEU A 296 -21.12 1.94 11.71
N GLN A 297 -20.03 2.59 11.28
CA GLN A 297 -18.82 1.88 10.83
C GLN A 297 -18.18 1.06 11.96
N ALA A 298 -18.21 1.54 13.20
CA ALA A 298 -17.70 0.77 14.33
C ALA A 298 -18.56 -0.48 14.59
N ASP A 299 -19.88 -0.32 14.60
CA ASP A 299 -20.81 -1.42 14.87
C ASP A 299 -20.76 -2.49 13.77
N LEU A 300 -20.64 -2.07 12.50
CA LEU A 300 -20.46 -2.99 11.38
C LEU A 300 -19.17 -3.81 11.49
N VAL A 301 -18.05 -3.17 11.83
CA VAL A 301 -16.76 -3.89 11.98
C VAL A 301 -16.79 -4.80 13.20
N GLU A 302 -17.45 -4.40 14.28
CA GLU A 302 -17.65 -5.27 15.44
C GLU A 302 -18.51 -6.49 15.10
N GLN A 303 -19.61 -6.30 14.38
CA GLN A 303 -20.45 -7.40 13.90
C GLN A 303 -19.65 -8.33 12.99
N LEU A 304 -18.86 -7.79 12.05
CA LEU A 304 -18.01 -8.58 11.15
C LEU A 304 -16.97 -9.40 11.93
N LEU A 305 -16.33 -8.81 12.95
CA LEU A 305 -15.38 -9.52 13.80
C LEU A 305 -15.98 -10.75 14.48
N HIS A 306 -17.18 -10.60 15.06
CA HIS A 306 -17.83 -11.71 15.76
C HIS A 306 -18.34 -12.80 14.83
N SER A 307 -18.76 -12.43 13.62
CA SER A 307 -19.40 -13.37 12.68
C SER A 307 -18.42 -14.03 11.70
N HIS A 308 -17.42 -13.31 11.20
CA HIS A 308 -16.55 -13.74 10.10
C HIS A 308 -15.07 -13.81 10.46
N LEU A 309 -14.63 -13.03 11.45
CA LEU A 309 -13.22 -12.90 11.80
C LEU A 309 -12.97 -13.20 13.30
N PRO A 310 -13.54 -14.27 13.89
CA PRO A 310 -13.43 -14.54 15.33
C PRO A 310 -11.99 -14.79 15.78
N GLN A 311 -11.10 -15.20 14.88
CA GLN A 311 -9.66 -15.34 15.14
C GLN A 311 -8.95 -14.01 15.48
N HIS A 312 -9.59 -12.87 15.19
CA HIS A 312 -9.11 -11.54 15.53
C HIS A 312 -9.69 -11.00 16.85
N LEU A 313 -10.60 -11.75 17.50
CA LEU A 313 -11.08 -11.41 18.83
C LEU A 313 -10.02 -11.77 19.89
N PRO A 314 -9.98 -11.05 21.02
CA PRO A 314 -9.15 -11.45 22.14
C PRO A 314 -9.59 -12.84 22.62
N VAL A 315 -8.63 -13.73 22.87
CA VAL A 315 -8.92 -14.99 23.56
C VAL A 315 -9.43 -14.64 24.95
N ALA A 316 -10.65 -15.08 25.29
CA ALA A 316 -11.18 -14.96 26.64
C ALA A 316 -10.19 -15.66 27.59
N ARG A 317 -9.63 -14.91 28.54
CA ARG A 317 -8.80 -15.45 29.61
C ARG A 317 -9.68 -15.91 30.75
#